data_AF-A0A4V2JH06-F1
#
_entry.id   AF-A0A4V2JH06-F1
#
_cell.length_a   1.000
_cell.length_b   1.000
_cell.length_c   1.000
_cell.angle_alpha   90.00
_cell.angle_beta   90.00
_cell.angle_gamma   90.00
#
_symmetry.space_group_name_H-M   'P 1'
#
loop_
_entity.id
_entity.type
_entity.pdbx_description
1 polymer ?
#
loop_
_entity_poly.entity_id
_entity_poly.type
_entity_poly.pdbx_seq_one_letter_code
_entity_poly.pdbx_strand_id
1 'polypeptide(L)'
;MPEEYRKVVLDTYKKKKLDGSLSPNLSAPTPGDLREECLIVYRERQLNSNDDEILRQFFGPKDQEKGYFTLIENSPAEKFKQMPKILKGKVTNPGIKFIELLAWLIDFQPRTSISYYNSFDKRSDVKTQGFINTPEVRINETQSDTTGGNNSNDQNSENDVIVIDEQVDNQGDLVKEEKEPMVETTEVAEEEETTKVDYIETEYVRIFSTSFIIITCIISLFIGSASFVLWENSPTMVRTPNPDEKFMYWDEDHYEPVKDEKQNVGAAIIPLNIKTLTQQRKINLPDTMTTYSLGKVWYKGHGKDHEFFTDSGAYPLDLQRMLKPLSSTILTKYTSNYRYLLTRLVWFLCAAIFVSLCGFAMSKLQKEVKSEDKLQEDDSEVKLSIEPMLNGTEVNTAV
;
A
#
# COMPACT_ATOMS: atom_id res chain seq x y z
N MET A 1 -3.84 12.68 5.83
CA MET A 1 -2.66 13.43 6.32
C MET A 1 -2.72 13.63 7.83
N PRO A 2 -3.50 14.55 8.43
CA PRO A 2 -3.33 14.90 9.86
C PRO A 2 -3.33 13.73 10.87
N GLU A 3 -4.01 12.62 10.58
CA GLU A 3 -4.05 11.42 11.45
C GLU A 3 -2.69 10.75 11.70
N GLU A 4 -1.78 10.74 10.73
CA GLU A 4 -0.45 10.15 10.93
C GLU A 4 0.38 11.01 11.89
N TYR A 5 0.40 12.33 11.67
CA TYR A 5 1.04 13.29 12.57
C TYR A 5 0.45 13.22 13.98
N ARG A 6 -0.89 13.19 14.12
CA ARG A 6 -1.59 12.99 15.40
C ARG A 6 -1.10 11.75 16.13
N LYS A 7 -1.05 10.61 15.42
CA LYS A 7 -0.60 9.34 15.98
C LYS A 7 0.84 9.44 16.46
N VAL A 8 1.75 9.95 15.64
CA VAL A 8 3.19 10.05 15.96
C VAL A 8 3.47 10.97 17.14
N VAL A 9 2.79 12.12 17.24
CA VAL A 9 2.91 13.02 18.41
C VAL A 9 2.35 12.37 19.68
N LEU A 10 1.16 11.75 19.61
CA LEU A 10 0.54 11.09 20.76
C LEU A 10 1.34 9.87 21.23
N ASP A 11 1.89 9.08 20.31
CA ASP A 11 2.73 7.93 20.64
C ASP A 11 4.10 8.38 21.19
N THR A 12 4.64 9.52 20.73
CA THR A 12 5.82 10.15 21.35
C THR A 12 5.53 10.60 22.79
N TYR A 13 4.39 11.24 23.04
CA TYR A 13 3.95 11.59 24.39
C TYR A 13 3.82 10.35 25.29
N LYS A 14 3.19 9.27 24.81
CA LYS A 14 3.09 7.99 25.56
C LYS A 14 4.46 7.42 25.88
N LYS A 15 5.40 7.44 24.92
CA LYS A 15 6.78 7.00 25.13
C LYS A 15 7.46 7.82 26.22
N LYS A 16 7.44 9.15 26.11
CA LYS A 16 8.01 10.07 27.10
C LYS A 16 7.37 9.94 28.50
N LYS A 17 6.10 9.51 28.56
CA LYS A 17 5.42 9.20 29.81
C LYS A 17 5.91 7.90 30.45
N LEU A 18 6.22 6.88 29.65
CA LEU A 18 6.71 5.57 30.11
C LEU A 18 8.18 5.61 30.52
N ASP A 19 9.02 6.39 29.82
CA ASP A 19 10.44 6.55 30.14
C ASP A 19 10.72 7.60 31.24
N GLY A 20 9.68 8.32 31.71
CA GLY A 20 9.78 9.31 32.77
C GLY A 20 10.38 10.66 32.35
N SER A 21 10.56 10.92 31.05
CA SER A 21 11.13 12.18 30.54
C SER A 21 10.13 13.34 30.40
N LEU A 22 8.85 13.14 30.71
CA LEU A 22 7.87 14.23 30.81
C LEU A 22 8.03 15.01 32.12
N SER A 23 7.72 16.30 32.06
CA SER A 23 7.52 17.13 33.25
C SER A 23 6.36 16.60 34.11
N PRO A 24 6.36 16.89 35.43
CA PRO A 24 5.28 16.48 36.34
C PRO A 24 3.88 16.89 35.84
N ASN A 25 3.77 18.11 35.31
CA ASN A 25 2.53 18.68 34.75
C ASN A 25 1.96 17.87 33.58
N LEU A 26 2.81 17.22 32.78
CA LEU A 26 2.42 16.42 31.61
C LEU A 26 2.22 14.93 31.94
N SER A 27 2.55 14.47 33.14
CA SER A 27 2.38 13.06 33.52
C SER A 27 0.90 12.64 33.62
N ALA A 28 0.05 13.46 34.25
CA ALA A 28 -1.38 13.21 34.41
C ALA A 28 -2.21 14.52 34.38
N PRO A 29 -2.05 15.36 33.34
CA PRO A 29 -2.47 16.76 33.34
C PRO A 29 -3.94 16.99 33.66
N THR A 30 -4.18 17.92 34.57
CA THR A 30 -5.39 18.73 34.64
C THR A 30 -5.32 19.89 33.63
N PRO A 31 -6.43 20.60 33.37
CA PRO A 31 -6.40 21.83 32.57
C PRO A 31 -5.55 22.96 33.18
N GLY A 32 -5.32 22.95 34.49
CA GLY A 32 -4.44 23.91 35.18
C GLY A 32 -2.97 23.61 34.88
N ASP A 33 -2.57 22.35 35.04
CA ASP A 33 -1.19 21.90 34.83
C ASP A 33 -0.73 22.14 33.39
N LEU A 34 -1.64 21.98 32.41
CA LEU A 34 -1.35 22.30 31.01
C LEU A 34 -1.10 23.78 30.76
N ARG A 35 -1.80 24.67 31.47
CA ARG A 35 -1.56 26.12 31.39
C ARG A 35 -0.22 26.47 32.03
N GLU A 36 0.09 25.88 33.19
CA GLU A 36 1.36 26.08 33.87
C GLU A 36 2.53 25.59 33.02
N GLU A 37 2.40 24.42 32.40
CA GLU A 37 3.40 23.90 31.46
C GLU A 37 3.60 24.82 30.26
N CYS A 38 2.51 25.42 29.72
CA CYS A 38 2.65 26.43 28.66
C CYS A 38 3.47 27.64 29.15
N LEU A 39 3.31 28.09 30.40
CA LEU A 39 4.09 29.19 30.97
C LEU A 39 5.57 28.82 31.16
N ILE A 40 5.86 27.61 31.64
CA ILE A 40 7.22 27.08 31.80
C ILE A 40 7.91 27.00 30.44
N VAL A 41 7.32 26.28 29.48
CA VAL A 41 7.87 26.10 28.14
C VAL A 41 8.06 27.43 27.41
N TYR A 42 7.14 28.38 27.58
CA TYR A 42 7.25 29.73 26.99
C TYR A 42 8.38 30.58 27.60
N ARG A 43 8.67 30.42 28.90
CA ARG A 43 9.78 31.14 29.57
C ARG A 43 11.14 30.53 29.26
N GLU A 44 11.23 29.20 29.15
CA GLU A 44 12.50 28.48 29.06
C GLU A 44 12.99 28.28 27.62
N ARG A 45 12.09 28.17 26.63
CA ARG A 45 12.47 27.83 25.25
C ARG A 45 12.43 29.04 24.32
N GLN A 46 13.44 29.15 23.46
CA GLN A 46 13.44 30.12 22.36
C GLN A 46 12.36 29.76 21.34
N LEU A 47 11.48 30.72 21.06
CA LEU A 47 10.42 30.58 20.06
C LEU A 47 10.98 30.79 18.64
N ASN A 48 10.57 29.95 17.71
CA ASN A 48 10.76 30.14 16.27
C ASN A 48 9.43 30.47 15.57
N SER A 49 9.47 30.71 14.25
CA SER A 49 8.29 31.09 13.48
C SER A 49 7.16 30.05 13.49
N ASN A 50 7.48 28.76 13.67
CA ASN A 50 6.47 27.70 13.75
C ASN A 50 5.79 27.70 15.13
N ASP A 51 6.51 28.08 16.19
CA ASP A 51 5.94 28.19 17.54
C ASP A 51 4.94 29.36 17.61
N ASP A 52 5.23 30.48 16.93
CA ASP A 52 4.29 31.60 16.84
C ASP A 52 2.97 31.18 16.18
N GLU A 53 3.00 30.39 15.10
CA GLU A 53 1.78 29.89 14.46
C GLU A 53 0.92 29.04 15.42
N ILE A 54 1.55 28.12 16.15
CA ILE A 54 0.88 27.24 17.13
C ILE A 54 0.27 28.07 18.26
N LEU A 55 1.05 28.98 18.85
CA LEU A 55 0.58 29.83 19.93
C LEU A 55 -0.53 30.78 19.45
N ARG A 56 -0.41 31.35 18.25
CA ARG A 56 -1.44 32.20 17.64
C ARG A 56 -2.76 31.46 17.42
N GLN A 57 -2.70 30.23 16.93
CA GLN A 57 -3.88 29.40 16.65
C GLN A 57 -4.59 28.94 17.93
N PHE A 58 -3.86 28.78 19.04
CA PHE A 58 -4.42 28.30 20.32
C PHE A 58 -4.82 29.43 21.29
N PHE A 59 -3.97 30.45 21.42
CA PHE A 59 -4.14 31.53 22.38
C PHE A 59 -4.86 32.75 21.80
N GLY A 60 -4.62 33.09 20.54
CA GLY A 60 -5.10 34.32 19.88
C GLY A 60 -3.92 35.16 19.34
N PRO A 61 -4.17 36.34 18.76
CA PRO A 61 -3.09 37.21 18.27
C PRO A 61 -2.16 37.65 19.41
N LYS A 62 -0.85 37.61 19.16
CA LYS A 62 0.22 38.02 20.07
C LYS A 62 0.08 39.49 20.52
N ASP A 63 0.31 39.76 21.80
CA ASP A 63 0.45 41.12 22.33
C ASP A 63 1.82 41.72 21.92
N GLN A 64 1.84 43.00 21.53
CA GLN A 64 3.05 43.65 21.01
C GLN A 64 4.17 43.79 22.06
N GLU A 65 3.82 44.00 23.33
CA GLU A 65 4.79 44.20 24.42
C GLU A 65 5.03 42.90 25.21
N LYS A 66 3.95 42.16 25.52
CA LYS A 66 3.95 41.02 26.43
C LYS A 66 3.95 39.66 25.72
N GLY A 67 3.87 39.65 24.40
CA GLY A 67 3.88 38.43 23.60
C GLY A 67 2.66 37.55 23.86
N TYR A 68 2.90 36.27 24.14
CA TYR A 68 1.84 35.34 24.58
C TYR A 68 1.77 35.18 26.11
N PHE A 69 2.66 35.81 26.88
CA PHE A 69 2.76 35.55 28.32
C PHE A 69 1.43 35.77 29.05
N THR A 70 0.85 36.97 28.90
CA THR A 70 -0.45 37.32 29.50
C THR A 70 -1.62 36.53 28.90
N LEU A 71 -1.54 36.12 27.64
CA LEU A 71 -2.57 35.32 26.98
C LEU A 71 -2.61 33.88 27.51
N ILE A 72 -1.44 33.31 27.82
CA ILE A 72 -1.32 31.99 28.45
C ILE A 72 -1.74 32.07 29.92
N GLU A 73 -1.21 33.05 30.66
CA GLU A 73 -1.49 33.25 32.10
C GLU A 73 -2.99 33.42 32.38
N ASN A 74 -3.66 34.29 31.61
CA ASN A 74 -5.09 34.57 31.75
C ASN A 74 -5.99 33.59 30.97
N SER A 75 -5.45 32.55 30.33
CA SER A 75 -6.30 31.56 29.64
C SER A 75 -7.14 30.75 30.63
N PRO A 76 -8.47 30.66 30.44
CA PRO A 76 -9.33 29.89 31.33
C PRO A 76 -9.09 28.38 31.17
N ALA A 77 -9.24 27.64 32.27
CA ALA A 77 -9.12 26.18 32.30
C ALA A 77 -9.98 25.47 31.23
N GLU A 78 -11.11 26.04 30.84
CA GLU A 78 -11.96 25.49 29.77
C GLU A 78 -11.24 25.34 28.42
N LYS A 79 -10.32 26.26 28.08
CA LYS A 79 -9.54 26.20 26.83
C LYS A 79 -8.74 24.90 26.72
N PHE A 80 -8.30 24.33 27.84
CA PHE A 80 -7.53 23.08 27.91
C PHE A 80 -8.38 21.84 28.23
N LYS A 81 -9.68 21.98 28.52
CA LYS A 81 -10.60 20.90 28.99
C LYS A 81 -10.66 19.66 28.09
N GLN A 82 -10.38 19.79 26.81
CA GLN A 82 -10.31 18.65 25.88
C GLN A 82 -8.98 17.89 25.97
N MET A 83 -7.86 18.55 26.26
CA MET A 83 -6.52 17.97 26.17
C MET A 83 -6.34 16.75 27.11
N PRO A 84 -6.77 16.76 28.39
CA PRO A 84 -6.69 15.55 29.24
C PRO A 84 -7.51 14.37 28.71
N LYS A 85 -8.57 14.61 27.91
CA LYS A 85 -9.34 13.54 27.25
C LYS A 85 -8.57 12.98 26.04
N ILE A 86 -7.96 13.86 25.25
CA ILE A 86 -7.11 13.51 24.09
C ILE A 86 -5.92 12.65 24.55
N LEU A 87 -5.19 13.10 25.58
CA LEU A 87 -4.03 12.38 26.14
C LEU A 87 -4.38 11.04 26.80
N LYS A 88 -5.65 10.84 27.18
CA LYS A 88 -6.19 9.57 27.69
C LYS A 88 -6.80 8.69 26.57
N GLY A 89 -6.67 9.08 25.31
CA GLY A 89 -7.21 8.32 24.16
C GLY A 89 -8.74 8.36 24.03
N LYS A 90 -9.44 9.23 24.76
CA LYS A 90 -10.92 9.32 24.76
C LYS A 90 -11.50 10.20 23.64
N VAL A 91 -10.69 10.56 22.64
CA VAL A 91 -11.07 11.41 21.51
C VAL A 91 -10.46 10.81 20.24
N THR A 92 -11.31 10.27 19.37
CA THR A 92 -10.89 9.54 18.15
C THR A 92 -10.16 10.44 17.16
N ASN A 93 -10.64 11.67 16.96
CA ASN A 93 -10.09 12.61 15.99
C ASN A 93 -9.83 13.99 16.64
N PRO A 94 -8.71 14.16 17.37
CA PRO A 94 -8.39 15.43 18.03
C PRO A 94 -8.09 16.55 17.04
N GLY A 95 -8.59 17.75 17.33
CA GLY A 95 -8.33 18.95 16.53
C GLY A 95 -6.82 19.26 16.45
N ILE A 96 -6.33 19.61 15.26
CA ILE A 96 -4.88 19.70 14.97
C ILE A 96 -4.16 20.67 15.91
N LYS A 97 -4.79 21.79 16.27
CA LYS A 97 -4.28 22.78 17.23
C LYS A 97 -3.89 22.21 18.61
N PHE A 98 -4.60 21.19 19.10
CA PHE A 98 -4.26 20.54 20.36
C PHE A 98 -3.01 19.67 20.23
N ILE A 99 -2.80 19.11 19.04
CA ILE A 99 -1.74 18.14 18.74
C ILE A 99 -0.45 18.88 18.42
N GLU A 100 -0.53 20.02 17.74
CA GLU A 100 0.61 20.92 17.53
C GLU A 100 1.00 21.64 18.84
N LEU A 101 0.03 22.03 19.68
CA LEU A 101 0.34 22.48 21.04
C LEU A 101 1.03 21.38 21.86
N LEU A 102 0.55 20.13 21.80
CA LEU A 102 1.20 19.01 22.47
C LEU A 102 2.63 18.77 21.94
N ALA A 103 2.83 18.85 20.63
CA ALA A 103 4.14 18.73 20.00
C ALA A 103 5.11 19.83 20.48
N TRP A 104 4.64 21.07 20.60
CA TRP A 104 5.40 22.18 21.19
C TRP A 104 5.74 21.90 22.66
N LEU A 105 4.78 21.48 23.49
CA LEU A 105 5.00 21.16 24.91
C LEU A 105 6.06 20.06 25.09
N ILE A 106 5.92 18.92 24.41
CA ILE A 106 6.84 17.77 24.54
C ILE A 106 8.16 17.92 23.76
N ASP A 107 8.38 19.06 23.10
CA ASP A 107 9.50 19.30 22.16
C ASP A 107 9.65 18.20 21.09
N PHE A 108 8.54 17.87 20.44
CA PHE A 108 8.51 17.02 19.26
C PHE A 108 8.94 17.82 18.03
N GLN A 109 9.80 17.25 17.18
CA GLN A 109 10.26 17.90 15.95
C GLN A 109 9.95 17.06 14.70
N PRO A 110 9.43 17.67 13.62
CA PRO A 110 8.97 19.06 13.53
C PRO A 110 7.64 19.35 14.25
N ARG A 111 7.50 20.54 14.85
CA ARG A 111 6.37 20.93 15.75
C ARG A 111 5.02 21.24 15.08
N THR A 112 5.01 21.60 13.79
CA THR A 112 3.77 21.76 13.01
C THR A 112 3.60 20.59 12.07
N SER A 113 2.35 20.19 11.83
CA SER A 113 2.00 19.16 10.86
C SER A 113 2.51 19.47 9.46
N ILE A 114 2.45 20.75 9.03
CA ILE A 114 3.02 21.22 7.77
C ILE A 114 4.54 20.97 7.73
N SER A 115 5.29 21.42 8.75
CA SER A 115 6.74 21.18 8.80
C SER A 115 7.10 19.70 8.89
N TYR A 116 6.27 18.89 9.56
CA TYR A 116 6.43 17.45 9.65
C TYR A 116 6.36 16.81 8.26
N TYR A 117 5.32 17.14 7.46
CA TYR A 117 5.21 16.60 6.10
C TYR A 117 6.30 17.13 5.16
N ASN A 118 6.59 18.43 5.20
CA ASN A 118 7.66 19.05 4.39
C ASN A 118 9.06 18.49 4.72
N SER A 119 9.25 17.85 5.87
CA SER A 119 10.52 17.21 6.25
C SER A 119 10.81 15.91 5.49
N PHE A 120 9.79 15.26 4.94
CA PHE A 120 9.95 14.09 4.06
C PHE A 120 10.35 14.51 2.65
N ASP A 121 9.77 15.60 2.14
CA ASP A 121 10.11 16.16 0.83
C ASP A 121 11.61 16.54 0.78
N LYS A 122 12.07 17.37 1.73
CA LYS A 122 13.50 17.77 1.84
C LYS A 122 14.46 16.59 2.02
N ARG A 123 14.01 15.48 2.60
CA ARG A 123 14.85 14.26 2.77
C ARG A 123 15.10 13.54 1.44
N SER A 124 14.25 13.79 0.43
CA SER A 124 14.41 13.26 -0.92
C SER A 124 15.47 14.02 -1.70
N ASP A 125 15.54 15.35 -1.55
CA ASP A 125 16.54 16.20 -2.21
C ASP A 125 17.96 15.93 -1.71
N VAL A 126 18.15 15.79 -0.39
CA VAL A 126 19.48 15.58 0.23
C VAL A 126 20.14 14.27 -0.21
N LYS A 127 19.37 13.24 -0.61
CA LYS A 127 19.93 12.01 -1.17
C LYS A 127 20.56 12.19 -2.56
N THR A 128 20.28 13.30 -3.25
CA THR A 128 20.77 13.58 -4.61
C THR A 128 22.06 14.42 -4.59
N GLN A 129 22.37 15.10 -3.49
CA GLN A 129 23.55 15.98 -3.36
C GLN A 129 24.81 15.27 -2.82
N GLY A 130 24.90 13.95 -3.00
CA GLY A 130 26.10 13.15 -2.66
C GLY A 130 27.19 13.13 -3.74
N PHE A 131 26.93 13.68 -4.93
CA PHE A 131 27.89 13.73 -6.03
C PHE A 131 27.86 15.10 -6.74
N ILE A 132 28.92 15.89 -6.49
CA ILE A 132 29.62 16.85 -7.37
C ILE A 132 30.24 17.91 -6.44
N ASN A 133 31.57 17.92 -6.37
CA ASN A 133 32.34 18.98 -5.72
C ASN A 133 32.77 20.03 -6.75
N THR A 134 32.73 21.31 -6.35
CA THR A 134 33.55 22.44 -6.89
C THR A 134 33.11 23.02 -8.26
N PRO A 135 33.19 24.36 -8.49
CA PRO A 135 32.72 25.47 -7.65
C PRO A 135 31.97 26.59 -8.42
N GLU A 136 31.44 27.57 -7.68
CA GLU A 136 31.13 28.98 -8.07
C GLU A 136 30.65 29.35 -9.49
N VAL A 137 29.42 29.89 -9.57
CA VAL A 137 29.20 31.26 -10.08
C VAL A 137 28.21 31.98 -9.17
N ARG A 138 28.55 33.21 -8.72
CA ARG A 138 27.61 34.14 -8.07
C ARG A 138 26.92 35.01 -9.12
N ILE A 139 25.60 35.16 -9.04
CA ILE A 139 24.92 36.37 -9.53
C ILE A 139 23.92 36.80 -8.45
N ASN A 140 24.03 38.05 -8.01
CA ASN A 140 23.06 38.70 -7.13
C ASN A 140 22.08 39.49 -8.00
N GLU A 141 20.78 39.48 -7.66
CA GLU A 141 19.84 40.61 -7.78
C GLU A 141 18.48 40.12 -7.25
N THR A 142 18.02 40.59 -6.07
CA THR A 142 17.40 41.90 -5.78
C THR A 142 15.91 41.93 -6.13
N GLN A 143 15.13 41.64 -5.08
CA GLN A 143 13.75 42.05 -4.77
C GLN A 143 13.15 43.23 -5.57
N SER A 144 11.91 43.06 -6.01
CA SER A 144 10.97 44.17 -6.28
C SER A 144 9.59 43.87 -5.68
N ASP A 145 9.17 44.71 -4.72
CA ASP A 145 7.83 44.74 -4.15
C ASP A 145 6.86 45.57 -5.01
N THR A 146 5.55 45.28 -4.91
CA THR A 146 4.35 46.18 -5.02
C THR A 146 3.13 45.24 -5.21
N THR A 147 2.24 44.95 -4.25
CA THR A 147 1.28 45.77 -3.47
C THR A 147 -0.05 46.09 -4.20
N GLY A 148 -1.17 45.60 -3.64
CA GLY A 148 -2.56 46.00 -3.94
C GLY A 148 -3.39 44.94 -4.71
N GLY A 149 -4.67 44.65 -4.38
CA GLY A 149 -5.49 45.05 -3.23
C GLY A 149 -6.99 44.72 -3.39
N ASN A 150 -7.66 44.40 -2.27
CA ASN A 150 -9.12 44.47 -2.00
C ASN A 150 -10.13 43.39 -2.51
N ASN A 151 -10.58 42.59 -1.54
CA ASN A 151 -11.98 42.37 -1.07
C ASN A 151 -13.13 41.99 -2.02
N SER A 152 -13.89 40.94 -1.64
CA SER A 152 -15.30 41.03 -1.19
C SER A 152 -15.78 39.76 -0.47
N ASN A 153 -16.83 39.88 0.35
CA ASN A 153 -17.41 38.82 1.20
C ASN A 153 -18.34 37.85 0.43
N ASP A 154 -18.73 36.73 1.05
CA ASP A 154 -20.15 36.54 1.41
C ASP A 154 -20.39 35.42 2.46
N GLN A 155 -21.55 35.48 3.14
CA GLN A 155 -21.97 34.58 4.24
C GLN A 155 -23.24 33.77 3.90
N ASN A 156 -23.28 32.50 4.32
CA ASN A 156 -24.38 31.77 5.00
C ASN A 156 -24.05 30.26 4.96
N SER A 157 -24.19 29.44 6.01
CA SER A 157 -25.27 29.25 6.99
C SER A 157 -26.50 28.56 6.40
N GLU A 158 -26.60 27.24 6.60
CA GLU A 158 -27.87 26.64 7.02
C GLU A 158 -27.65 25.38 7.87
N ASN A 159 -28.66 25.03 8.66
CA ASN A 159 -28.63 23.96 9.65
C ASN A 159 -29.15 22.65 9.03
N ASP A 160 -28.90 21.52 9.69
CA ASP A 160 -30.00 20.58 9.91
C ASP A 160 -29.83 19.74 11.18
N VAL A 161 -30.96 19.43 11.83
CA VAL A 161 -31.03 18.71 13.11
C VAL A 161 -32.00 17.54 12.95
N ILE A 162 -31.52 16.32 13.13
CA ILE A 162 -32.40 15.17 13.41
C ILE A 162 -31.85 14.40 14.61
N VAL A 163 -32.67 14.32 15.65
CA VAL A 163 -32.52 13.45 16.81
C VAL A 163 -33.47 12.28 16.61
N ILE A 164 -32.98 11.04 16.68
CA ILE A 164 -33.75 9.91 17.20
C ILE A 164 -32.81 9.10 18.12
N ASP A 165 -33.36 8.76 19.28
CA ASP A 165 -32.79 7.97 20.37
C ASP A 165 -33.18 6.49 20.18
N GLU A 166 -32.34 5.53 20.62
CA GLU A 166 -32.72 4.45 21.55
C GLU A 166 -31.51 3.52 21.86
N GLN A 167 -31.51 2.90 23.04
CA GLN A 167 -30.44 2.06 23.59
C GLN A 167 -30.73 0.53 23.52
N VAL A 168 -29.77 -0.26 24.01
CA VAL A 168 -29.90 -1.58 24.69
C VAL A 168 -29.54 -2.85 23.90
N ASP A 169 -28.24 -3.17 23.96
CA ASP A 169 -27.62 -4.36 24.60
C ASP A 169 -28.13 -5.81 24.44
N ASN A 170 -27.10 -6.70 24.43
CA ASN A 170 -27.02 -8.08 24.98
C ASN A 170 -27.25 -9.35 24.10
N GLN A 171 -26.11 -9.93 23.67
CA GLN A 171 -25.46 -11.14 24.26
C GLN A 171 -26.22 -12.49 24.37
N GLY A 172 -25.55 -13.58 23.89
CA GLY A 172 -25.81 -15.00 24.23
C GLY A 172 -26.56 -15.77 23.13
N ASP A 173 -26.08 -16.81 22.42
CA ASP A 173 -25.04 -17.85 22.56
C ASP A 173 -25.57 -19.26 23.01
N LEU A 174 -25.18 -20.29 22.22
CA LEU A 174 -25.25 -21.77 22.41
C LEU A 174 -26.59 -22.49 22.73
N VAL A 175 -26.97 -23.49 21.89
CA VAL A 175 -26.86 -24.97 22.10
C VAL A 175 -27.56 -25.74 20.93
N LYS A 176 -27.32 -27.07 20.82
CA LYS A 176 -27.49 -27.97 19.66
C LYS A 176 -28.74 -28.90 19.71
N GLU A 177 -28.77 -29.80 18.71
CA GLU A 177 -29.48 -31.10 18.60
C GLU A 177 -30.99 -31.03 18.31
N GLU A 178 -31.64 -31.94 17.58
CA GLU A 178 -31.34 -33.03 16.60
C GLU A 178 -32.67 -33.83 16.53
N LYS A 179 -33.11 -34.28 15.35
CA LYS A 179 -33.96 -35.49 15.13
C LYS A 179 -34.43 -35.66 13.68
N GLU A 180 -34.15 -36.84 13.12
CA GLU A 180 -34.95 -37.52 12.08
C GLU A 180 -35.97 -38.48 12.78
N PRO A 181 -36.62 -39.52 12.16
CA PRO A 181 -36.81 -39.89 10.74
C PRO A 181 -38.28 -40.34 10.39
N MET A 182 -38.51 -40.89 9.18
CA MET A 182 -39.50 -41.95 8.79
C MET A 182 -39.26 -42.30 7.29
N VAL A 183 -39.05 -43.56 6.81
CA VAL A 183 -39.90 -44.79 6.78
C VAL A 183 -41.10 -44.62 5.82
N GLU A 184 -41.49 -45.47 4.85
CA GLU A 184 -41.25 -46.89 4.44
C GLU A 184 -41.18 -46.98 2.87
N THR A 185 -41.09 -48.09 2.11
CA THR A 185 -41.93 -49.31 2.07
C THR A 185 -41.24 -50.51 1.36
N THR A 186 -41.61 -51.70 1.82
CA THR A 186 -41.26 -53.10 1.45
C THR A 186 -41.76 -53.59 0.07
N GLU A 187 -41.10 -54.58 -0.55
CA GLU A 187 -41.74 -55.85 -1.01
C GLU A 187 -40.75 -56.95 -1.44
N VAL A 188 -41.24 -58.20 -1.45
CA VAL A 188 -40.50 -59.48 -1.29
C VAL A 188 -41.34 -60.61 -1.92
N ALA A 189 -40.84 -61.67 -2.57
CA ALA A 189 -39.57 -62.02 -3.24
C ALA A 189 -39.76 -63.39 -3.95
N GLU A 190 -38.87 -63.85 -4.84
CA GLU A 190 -38.88 -65.26 -5.31
C GLU A 190 -37.49 -65.80 -5.72
N GLU A 191 -37.40 -67.14 -5.75
CA GLU A 191 -36.23 -68.03 -5.88
C GLU A 191 -35.86 -68.28 -7.38
N GLU A 192 -34.82 -68.97 -7.86
CA GLU A 192 -33.73 -69.80 -7.29
C GLU A 192 -32.55 -69.97 -8.32
N GLU A 193 -31.59 -70.85 -8.01
CA GLU A 193 -30.56 -71.51 -8.87
C GLU A 193 -29.37 -70.74 -9.51
N THR A 194 -28.26 -70.79 -8.76
CA THR A 194 -26.90 -71.24 -9.20
C THR A 194 -26.32 -70.84 -10.56
N THR A 195 -25.26 -70.03 -10.51
CA THR A 195 -23.98 -70.32 -11.22
C THR A 195 -22.83 -69.69 -10.42
N LYS A 196 -21.79 -70.45 -10.08
CA LYS A 196 -20.57 -69.89 -9.49
C LYS A 196 -19.76 -69.19 -10.57
N VAL A 197 -19.83 -67.87 -10.61
CA VAL A 197 -18.86 -67.04 -11.34
C VAL A 197 -17.70 -66.74 -10.39
N ASP A 198 -16.49 -67.04 -10.82
CA ASP A 198 -15.27 -66.73 -10.08
C ASP A 198 -14.98 -65.23 -10.20
N TYR A 199 -15.05 -64.51 -9.08
CA TYR A 199 -14.86 -63.07 -9.07
C TYR A 199 -13.36 -62.77 -8.98
N ILE A 200 -12.77 -62.27 -10.07
CA ILE A 200 -11.43 -61.68 -10.03
C ILE A 200 -11.51 -60.44 -9.13
N GLU A 201 -10.96 -60.54 -7.91
CA GLU A 201 -10.92 -59.46 -6.94
C GLU A 201 -9.97 -58.37 -7.44
N THR A 202 -10.55 -57.29 -7.97
CA THR A 202 -9.79 -56.15 -8.49
C THR A 202 -9.30 -55.27 -7.33
N GLU A 203 -8.06 -55.48 -6.88
CA GLU A 203 -7.45 -54.61 -5.87
C GLU A 203 -7.19 -53.19 -6.43
N TYR A 204 -7.97 -52.22 -5.94
CA TYR A 204 -7.84 -50.82 -6.33
C TYR A 204 -6.70 -50.12 -5.57
N VAL A 205 -5.50 -50.09 -6.17
CA VAL A 205 -4.37 -49.34 -5.61
C VAL A 205 -4.49 -47.83 -5.91
N ARG A 206 -4.40 -46.99 -4.87
CA ARG A 206 -4.29 -45.53 -5.06
C ARG A 206 -2.98 -45.18 -5.76
N ILE A 207 -3.07 -44.55 -6.92
CA ILE A 207 -1.92 -44.19 -7.77
C ILE A 207 -0.96 -43.22 -7.06
N PHE A 208 -1.51 -42.31 -6.26
CA PHE A 208 -0.74 -41.29 -5.53
C PHE A 208 -1.13 -41.26 -4.05
N SER A 209 -0.13 -41.11 -3.18
CA SER A 209 -0.35 -40.91 -1.75
C SER A 209 -1.10 -39.60 -1.50
N THR A 210 -2.05 -39.61 -0.55
CA THR A 210 -2.84 -38.42 -0.16
C THR A 210 -1.95 -37.22 0.16
N SER A 211 -0.82 -37.44 0.83
CA SER A 211 0.16 -36.40 1.17
C SER A 211 0.82 -35.79 -0.06
N PHE A 212 1.04 -36.58 -1.12
CA PHE A 212 1.63 -36.08 -2.37
C PHE A 212 0.67 -35.14 -3.11
N ILE A 213 -0.62 -35.50 -3.17
CA ILE A 213 -1.68 -34.65 -3.77
C ILE A 213 -1.80 -33.32 -3.01
N ILE A 214 -1.75 -33.35 -1.67
CA ILE A 214 -1.80 -32.13 -0.85
C ILE A 214 -0.57 -31.25 -1.14
N ILE A 215 0.63 -31.83 -1.21
CA ILE A 215 1.87 -31.08 -1.49
C ILE A 215 1.85 -30.45 -2.90
N THR A 216 1.42 -31.16 -3.94
CA THR A 216 1.35 -30.61 -5.30
C THR A 216 0.28 -29.53 -5.46
N CYS A 217 -0.84 -29.65 -4.74
CA CYS A 217 -1.87 -28.61 -4.66
C CYS A 217 -1.32 -27.32 -4.01
N ILE A 218 -0.62 -27.45 -2.88
CA ILE A 218 0.01 -26.32 -2.19
C ILE A 218 1.06 -25.65 -3.10
N ILE A 219 1.96 -26.44 -3.70
CA ILE A 219 3.01 -25.93 -4.60
C ILE A 219 2.39 -25.19 -5.80
N SER A 220 1.32 -25.72 -6.40
CA SER A 220 0.64 -25.08 -7.53
C SER A 220 0.01 -23.73 -7.15
N LEU A 221 -0.57 -23.61 -5.95
CA LEU A 221 -1.11 -22.33 -5.44
C LEU A 221 0.01 -21.31 -5.18
N PHE A 222 1.15 -21.73 -4.63
CA PHE A 222 2.31 -20.86 -4.44
C PHE A 222 2.93 -20.41 -5.77
N ILE A 223 3.08 -21.32 -6.75
CA ILE A 223 3.62 -20.98 -8.07
C ILE A 223 2.66 -20.02 -8.80
N GLY A 224 1.37 -20.35 -8.89
CA GLY A 224 0.39 -19.50 -9.58
C GLY A 224 0.29 -18.09 -9.01
N SER A 225 0.30 -17.97 -7.66
CA SER A 225 0.27 -16.66 -7.00
C SER A 225 1.57 -15.87 -7.14
N ALA A 226 2.73 -16.53 -7.04
CA ALA A 226 4.02 -15.88 -7.31
C ALA A 226 4.13 -15.42 -8.77
N SER A 227 3.74 -16.26 -9.74
CA SER A 227 3.75 -15.93 -11.17
C SER A 227 2.81 -14.78 -11.50
N PHE A 228 1.61 -14.72 -10.93
CA PHE A 228 0.68 -13.60 -11.12
C PHE A 228 1.23 -12.28 -10.56
N VAL A 229 1.81 -12.30 -9.36
CA VAL A 229 2.43 -11.11 -8.75
C VAL A 229 3.68 -10.67 -9.51
N LEU A 230 4.45 -11.59 -10.08
CA LEU A 230 5.60 -11.28 -10.93
C LEU A 230 5.17 -10.70 -12.29
N TRP A 231 4.07 -11.17 -12.87
CA TRP A 231 3.48 -10.60 -14.09
C TRP A 231 2.95 -9.19 -13.82
N GLU A 232 2.11 -9.00 -12.79
CA GLU A 232 1.49 -7.71 -12.45
C GLU A 232 2.54 -6.62 -12.12
N ASN A 233 3.65 -7.01 -11.49
CA ASN A 233 4.76 -6.10 -11.20
C ASN A 233 5.85 -6.06 -12.29
N SER A 234 5.69 -6.78 -13.42
CA SER A 234 6.71 -6.78 -14.46
C SER A 234 6.78 -5.38 -15.10
N PRO A 235 7.93 -4.68 -15.01
CA PRO A 235 8.02 -3.32 -15.54
C PRO A 235 7.95 -3.38 -17.07
N THR A 236 7.00 -2.63 -17.66
CA THR A 236 6.99 -2.42 -19.11
C THR A 236 8.33 -1.84 -19.53
N MET A 237 9.09 -2.57 -20.33
CA MET A 237 10.50 -2.27 -20.56
C MET A 237 10.63 -0.99 -21.40
N VAL A 238 11.14 0.10 -20.82
CA VAL A 238 11.31 1.37 -21.55
C VAL A 238 12.25 1.13 -22.72
N ARG A 239 11.84 1.52 -23.93
CA ARG A 239 12.74 1.49 -25.08
C ARG A 239 13.91 2.43 -24.85
N THR A 240 15.13 1.91 -25.01
CA THR A 240 16.32 2.75 -25.05
C THR A 240 16.36 3.51 -26.39
N PRO A 241 16.55 4.84 -26.39
CA PRO A 241 16.59 5.64 -27.61
C PRO A 241 17.85 5.31 -28.44
N ASN A 242 17.69 5.28 -29.75
CA ASN A 242 18.81 5.19 -30.69
C ASN A 242 19.60 6.52 -30.74
N PRO A 243 20.89 6.52 -31.13
CA PRO A 243 21.70 7.75 -31.19
C PRO A 243 21.18 8.85 -32.12
N ASP A 244 20.28 8.51 -33.06
CA ASP A 244 19.63 9.44 -33.99
C ASP A 244 18.20 9.83 -33.59
N GLU A 245 17.65 9.24 -32.52
CA GLU A 245 16.37 9.64 -31.93
C GLU A 245 16.59 10.83 -30.97
N LYS A 246 16.01 11.99 -31.31
CA LYS A 246 16.23 13.26 -30.60
C LYS A 246 14.96 13.85 -29.97
N PHE A 247 13.83 13.18 -30.18
CA PHE A 247 12.54 13.58 -29.66
C PHE A 247 11.86 12.38 -28.98
N MET A 248 10.75 12.64 -28.31
CA MET A 248 9.88 11.62 -27.74
C MET A 248 8.42 12.08 -27.78
N TYR A 249 7.48 11.15 -27.78
CA TYR A 249 6.04 11.41 -27.76
C TYR A 249 5.37 10.53 -26.69
N TRP A 250 4.20 10.97 -26.22
CA TRP A 250 3.44 10.19 -25.23
C TRP A 250 2.62 9.09 -25.91
N ASP A 251 2.93 7.83 -25.56
CA ASP A 251 2.26 6.62 -26.03
C ASP A 251 1.48 5.99 -24.87
N GLU A 252 0.17 6.24 -24.84
CA GLU A 252 -0.84 5.81 -23.84
C GLU A 252 -0.51 6.03 -22.35
N ASP A 253 0.53 5.36 -21.83
CA ASP A 253 0.98 5.36 -20.44
C ASP A 253 2.48 5.68 -20.21
N HIS A 254 3.29 5.88 -21.25
CA HIS A 254 4.71 6.26 -21.15
C HIS A 254 5.17 7.13 -22.33
N TYR A 255 6.46 7.51 -22.36
CA TYR A 255 7.07 8.18 -23.51
C TYR A 255 7.87 7.18 -24.36
N GLU A 256 7.72 7.27 -25.68
CA GLU A 256 8.52 6.52 -26.66
C GLU A 256 9.39 7.48 -27.50
N PRO A 257 10.64 7.10 -27.84
CA PRO A 257 11.58 7.94 -28.59
C PRO A 257 11.29 7.96 -30.09
N VAL A 258 11.56 9.09 -30.74
CA VAL A 258 11.32 9.32 -32.17
C VAL A 258 12.40 10.20 -32.81
N LYS A 259 12.63 10.00 -34.12
CA LYS A 259 13.68 10.67 -34.90
C LYS A 259 13.33 12.10 -35.29
N ASP A 260 12.09 12.31 -35.74
CA ASP A 260 11.63 13.57 -36.32
C ASP A 260 10.43 14.16 -35.57
N GLU A 261 10.48 15.47 -35.35
CA GLU A 261 9.39 16.29 -34.77
C GLU A 261 8.09 16.30 -35.60
N LYS A 262 8.16 15.87 -36.86
CA LYS A 262 7.04 15.90 -37.83
C LYS A 262 6.41 14.53 -38.08
N GLN A 263 6.73 13.52 -37.28
CA GLN A 263 6.14 12.20 -37.43
C GLN A 263 4.66 12.22 -37.01
N ASN A 264 3.78 11.65 -37.83
CA ASN A 264 2.33 11.61 -37.56
C ASN A 264 2.00 10.55 -36.48
N VAL A 265 2.30 10.86 -35.22
CA VAL A 265 2.05 9.99 -34.04
C VAL A 265 0.78 10.33 -33.27
N GLY A 266 0.05 11.39 -33.65
CA GLY A 266 -1.20 11.79 -33.00
C GLY A 266 -1.06 12.42 -31.59
N ALA A 267 0.16 12.46 -31.04
CA ALA A 267 0.50 13.06 -29.77
C ALA A 267 1.47 14.25 -29.94
N ALA A 268 1.64 15.07 -28.90
CA ALA A 268 2.64 16.12 -28.89
C ALA A 268 4.05 15.51 -28.84
N ILE A 269 4.89 15.86 -29.83
CA ILE A 269 6.30 15.48 -29.86
C ILE A 269 7.11 16.57 -29.12
N ILE A 270 8.00 16.15 -28.23
CA ILE A 270 8.87 17.04 -27.44
C ILE A 270 10.33 16.60 -27.52
N PRO A 271 11.30 17.49 -27.25
CA PRO A 271 12.72 17.12 -27.22
C PRO A 271 12.99 15.97 -26.24
N LEU A 272 13.86 15.04 -26.63
CA LEU A 272 14.18 13.85 -25.85
C LEU A 272 14.82 14.25 -24.51
N ASN A 273 14.20 13.82 -23.41
CA ASN A 273 14.77 13.92 -22.07
C ASN A 273 14.79 12.52 -21.43
N ILE A 274 15.99 11.95 -21.26
CA ILE A 274 16.19 10.59 -20.74
C ILE A 274 15.58 10.39 -19.35
N LYS A 275 15.57 11.43 -18.49
CA LYS A 275 14.93 11.35 -17.17
C LYS A 275 13.41 11.17 -17.35
N THR A 276 12.78 12.06 -18.11
CA THR A 276 11.34 12.01 -18.37
C THR A 276 10.94 10.71 -19.09
N LEU A 277 11.69 10.29 -20.11
CA LEU A 277 11.48 9.02 -20.82
C LEU A 277 11.43 7.81 -19.87
N THR A 278 12.33 7.76 -18.91
CA THR A 278 12.46 6.60 -18.00
C THR A 278 11.58 6.66 -16.76
N GLN A 279 11.26 7.87 -16.27
CA GLN A 279 10.59 8.09 -14.98
C GLN A 279 9.13 8.54 -15.10
N GLN A 280 8.73 9.19 -16.21
CA GLN A 280 7.36 9.70 -16.39
C GLN A 280 6.47 8.63 -17.03
N ARG A 281 5.64 8.00 -16.21
CA ARG A 281 4.65 6.99 -16.63
C ARG A 281 3.31 7.25 -15.95
N LYS A 282 2.24 6.70 -16.51
CA LYS A 282 0.89 6.71 -15.94
C LYS A 282 0.65 5.45 -15.12
N ILE A 283 -0.08 5.59 -14.03
CA ILE A 283 -0.40 4.52 -13.10
C ILE A 283 -1.81 4.01 -13.46
N ASN A 284 -1.85 2.91 -14.21
CA ASN A 284 -3.11 2.36 -14.73
C ASN A 284 -3.97 1.66 -13.66
N LEU A 285 -3.38 1.24 -12.53
CA LEU A 285 -4.09 0.65 -11.39
C LEU A 285 -4.02 1.57 -10.15
N PRO A 286 -4.81 2.67 -10.09
CA PRO A 286 -4.77 3.60 -8.97
C PRO A 286 -5.10 2.96 -7.62
N ASP A 287 -5.94 1.92 -7.58
CA ASP A 287 -6.28 1.18 -6.35
C ASP A 287 -5.08 0.44 -5.71
N THR A 288 -3.98 0.22 -6.43
CA THR A 288 -2.73 -0.33 -5.86
C THR A 288 -1.95 0.69 -5.04
N MET A 289 -2.23 1.99 -5.20
CA MET A 289 -1.51 3.03 -4.49
C MET A 289 -1.86 3.04 -3.00
N THR A 290 -0.87 3.42 -2.19
CA THR A 290 -0.99 3.49 -0.72
C THR A 290 -0.37 4.79 -0.21
N THR A 291 -0.32 4.99 1.10
CA THR A 291 0.39 6.13 1.69
C THR A 291 1.87 6.18 1.30
N TYR A 292 2.49 5.04 0.93
CA TYR A 292 3.86 4.98 0.40
C TYR A 292 4.05 5.68 -0.96
N SER A 293 2.96 5.90 -1.70
CA SER A 293 2.92 6.62 -2.98
C SER A 293 2.97 8.15 -2.80
N LEU A 294 2.72 8.67 -1.60
CA LEU A 294 2.84 10.10 -1.31
C LEU A 294 4.29 10.56 -1.51
N GLY A 295 4.47 11.70 -2.18
CA GLY A 295 5.79 12.23 -2.57
C GLY A 295 6.51 11.47 -3.71
N LYS A 296 5.89 10.42 -4.28
CA LYS A 296 6.42 9.63 -5.41
C LYS A 296 5.44 9.49 -6.56
N VAL A 297 4.27 10.08 -6.42
CA VAL A 297 3.20 10.07 -7.40
C VAL A 297 2.69 11.49 -7.57
N TRP A 298 2.37 11.83 -8.80
CA TRP A 298 1.73 13.07 -9.19
C TRP A 298 0.40 12.76 -9.87
N TYR A 299 -0.46 13.75 -10.00
CA TYR A 299 -1.80 13.56 -10.57
C TYR A 299 -2.26 14.76 -11.39
N LYS A 300 -3.19 14.48 -12.32
CA LYS A 300 -4.00 15.45 -13.03
C LYS A 300 -5.46 15.02 -12.90
N GLY A 301 -6.35 15.96 -12.60
CA GLY A 301 -7.77 15.66 -12.46
C GLY A 301 -8.57 16.76 -11.78
N HIS A 302 -9.89 16.69 -11.95
CA HIS A 302 -10.88 17.46 -11.21
C HIS A 302 -12.15 16.62 -11.09
N GLY A 303 -12.95 16.80 -10.03
CA GLY A 303 -14.20 16.05 -9.87
C GLY A 303 -13.96 14.57 -9.52
N LYS A 304 -14.19 13.64 -10.46
CA LYS A 304 -13.97 12.20 -10.26
C LYS A 304 -12.78 11.66 -11.06
N ASP A 305 -12.47 12.27 -12.20
CA ASP A 305 -11.51 11.74 -13.16
C ASP A 305 -10.08 12.18 -12.81
N HIS A 306 -9.40 11.32 -12.05
CA HIS A 306 -8.01 11.52 -11.63
C HIS A 306 -7.10 10.52 -12.34
N GLU A 307 -6.15 11.05 -13.11
CA GLU A 307 -5.04 10.31 -13.69
C GLU A 307 -3.81 10.50 -12.80
N PHE A 308 -3.03 9.43 -12.62
CA PHE A 308 -1.89 9.39 -11.71
C PHE A 308 -0.61 9.01 -12.46
N PHE A 309 0.53 9.53 -12.00
CA PHE A 309 1.81 9.48 -12.71
C PHE A 309 3.01 9.29 -11.77
N THR A 310 4.09 8.67 -12.26
CA THR A 310 5.27 8.28 -11.46
C THR A 310 6.37 9.33 -11.32
N ASP A 311 6.34 10.43 -12.09
CA ASP A 311 7.24 11.58 -11.93
C ASP A 311 6.47 12.91 -12.07
N SER A 312 7.12 13.96 -11.59
CA SER A 312 6.78 15.37 -11.72
C SER A 312 7.05 15.91 -13.13
N GLY A 313 6.20 16.85 -13.58
CA GLY A 313 6.46 17.59 -14.81
C GLY A 313 5.20 18.09 -15.48
N ALA A 314 5.33 18.39 -16.77
CA ALA A 314 4.21 18.74 -17.63
C ALA A 314 3.30 17.53 -17.85
N TYR A 315 1.99 17.76 -17.94
CA TYR A 315 1.01 16.73 -18.24
C TYR A 315 1.15 16.31 -19.71
N PRO A 316 1.33 15.01 -20.03
CA PRO A 316 1.73 14.61 -21.38
C PRO A 316 0.76 14.97 -22.52
N LEU A 317 -0.55 15.13 -22.22
CA LEU A 317 -1.55 15.54 -23.22
C LEU A 317 -1.79 17.06 -23.27
N ASP A 318 -1.30 17.85 -22.29
CA ASP A 318 -1.36 19.31 -22.30
C ASP A 318 -0.12 19.87 -21.56
N LEU A 319 0.92 20.15 -22.33
CA LEU A 319 2.23 20.55 -21.84
C LEU A 319 2.22 21.89 -21.07
N GLN A 320 1.15 22.69 -21.19
CA GLN A 320 1.00 23.94 -20.43
C GLN A 320 0.57 23.68 -18.98
N ARG A 321 0.07 22.48 -18.67
CA ARG A 321 -0.37 22.09 -17.32
C ARG A 321 0.72 21.29 -16.61
N MET A 322 1.07 21.71 -15.40
CA MET A 322 1.92 20.92 -14.52
C MET A 322 1.09 19.90 -13.72
N LEU A 323 1.62 18.69 -13.58
CA LEU A 323 1.09 17.67 -12.69
C LEU A 323 1.22 18.11 -11.23
N LYS A 324 0.22 17.81 -10.40
CA LYS A 324 0.20 18.17 -8.97
C LYS A 324 0.73 17.00 -8.13
N PRO A 325 1.50 17.23 -7.05
CA PRO A 325 1.93 16.16 -6.17
C PRO A 325 0.72 15.46 -5.52
N LEU A 326 0.75 14.13 -5.44
CA LEU A 326 -0.34 13.35 -4.86
C LEU A 326 -0.55 13.74 -3.40
N SER A 327 -1.73 14.30 -3.10
CA SER A 327 -2.13 14.58 -1.72
C SER A 327 -2.86 13.39 -1.11
N SER A 328 -2.76 13.24 0.22
CA SER A 328 -3.48 12.22 0.96
C SER A 328 -4.99 12.30 0.73
N THR A 329 -5.56 13.48 0.52
CA THR A 329 -7.00 13.67 0.28
C THR A 329 -7.44 13.08 -1.05
N ILE A 330 -6.63 13.23 -2.10
CA ILE A 330 -6.90 12.62 -3.41
C ILE A 330 -6.73 11.11 -3.33
N LEU A 331 -5.65 10.63 -2.71
CA LEU A 331 -5.43 9.20 -2.47
C LEU A 331 -6.64 8.56 -1.75
N THR A 332 -7.04 9.06 -0.56
CA THR A 332 -8.14 8.45 0.20
C THR A 332 -9.52 8.56 -0.44
N LYS A 333 -9.71 9.49 -1.39
CA LYS A 333 -11.02 9.74 -2.01
C LYS A 333 -11.19 9.06 -3.37
N TYR A 334 -10.10 8.80 -4.08
CA TYR A 334 -10.12 8.29 -5.46
C TYR A 334 -9.29 7.00 -5.68
N THR A 335 -8.65 6.47 -4.62
CA THR A 335 -7.99 5.16 -4.64
C THR A 335 -8.56 4.30 -3.50
N SER A 336 -9.02 3.09 -3.82
CA SER A 336 -9.61 2.17 -2.86
C SER A 336 -8.84 0.84 -2.85
N ASN A 337 -7.77 0.81 -2.05
CA ASN A 337 -6.95 -0.38 -1.90
C ASN A 337 -7.74 -1.61 -1.42
N TYR A 338 -8.82 -1.40 -0.65
CA TYR A 338 -9.75 -2.47 -0.27
C TYR A 338 -10.40 -3.17 -1.46
N ARG A 339 -10.69 -2.46 -2.56
CA ARG A 339 -11.26 -3.07 -3.77
C ARG A 339 -10.25 -4.03 -4.41
N TYR A 340 -9.01 -3.58 -4.59
CA TYR A 340 -7.91 -4.40 -5.12
C TYR A 340 -7.66 -5.64 -4.22
N LEU A 341 -7.54 -5.44 -2.90
CA LEU A 341 -7.35 -6.54 -1.94
C LEU A 341 -8.52 -7.54 -1.96
N LEU A 342 -9.76 -7.07 -2.05
CA LEU A 342 -10.95 -7.93 -2.11
C LEU A 342 -10.99 -8.73 -3.42
N THR A 343 -10.74 -8.11 -4.58
CA THR A 343 -10.63 -8.81 -5.85
C THR A 343 -9.54 -9.87 -5.81
N ARG A 344 -8.38 -9.56 -5.21
CA ARG A 344 -7.28 -10.52 -5.06
C ARG A 344 -7.65 -11.67 -4.12
N LEU A 345 -8.32 -11.39 -3.00
CA LEU A 345 -8.83 -12.41 -2.07
C LEU A 345 -9.83 -13.35 -2.74
N VAL A 346 -10.77 -12.81 -3.54
CA VAL A 346 -11.73 -13.62 -4.32
C VAL A 346 -11.00 -14.52 -5.31
N TRP A 347 -10.01 -14.02 -6.05
CA TRP A 347 -9.19 -14.85 -6.93
C TRP A 347 -8.45 -15.97 -6.19
N PHE A 348 -7.86 -15.68 -5.03
CA PHE A 348 -7.24 -16.69 -4.17
C PHE A 348 -8.25 -17.75 -3.69
N LEU A 349 -9.47 -17.35 -3.31
CA LEU A 349 -10.52 -18.26 -2.87
C LEU A 349 -10.98 -19.18 -4.01
N CYS A 350 -11.23 -18.61 -5.20
CA CYS A 350 -11.60 -19.37 -6.40
C CYS A 350 -10.50 -20.36 -6.81
N ALA A 351 -9.22 -19.94 -6.77
CA ALA A 351 -8.09 -20.82 -7.06
C ALA A 351 -7.98 -21.97 -6.03
N ALA A 352 -8.16 -21.69 -4.74
CA ALA A 352 -8.15 -22.72 -3.70
C ALA A 352 -9.29 -23.74 -3.86
N ILE A 353 -10.50 -23.28 -4.22
CA ILE A 353 -11.65 -24.16 -4.52
C ILE A 353 -11.35 -25.03 -5.75
N PHE A 354 -10.84 -24.44 -6.83
CA PHE A 354 -10.50 -25.18 -8.06
C PHE A 354 -9.43 -26.25 -7.80
N VAL A 355 -8.34 -25.90 -7.11
CA VAL A 355 -7.27 -26.84 -6.75
C VAL A 355 -7.78 -27.95 -5.82
N SER A 356 -8.69 -27.65 -4.88
CA SER A 356 -9.35 -28.64 -4.03
C SER A 356 -10.19 -29.64 -4.85
N LEU A 357 -10.98 -29.15 -5.81
CA LEU A 357 -11.78 -29.98 -6.72
C LEU A 357 -10.90 -30.85 -7.62
N CYS A 358 -9.81 -30.31 -8.17
CA CYS A 358 -8.83 -31.10 -8.93
C CYS A 358 -8.15 -32.17 -8.07
N GLY A 359 -7.74 -31.84 -6.84
CA GLY A 359 -7.17 -32.80 -5.90
C GLY A 359 -8.14 -33.91 -5.53
N PHE A 360 -9.42 -33.59 -5.32
CA PHE A 360 -10.49 -34.55 -5.08
C PHE A 360 -10.71 -35.48 -6.29
N ALA A 361 -10.79 -34.93 -7.51
CA ALA A 361 -10.93 -35.71 -8.73
C ALA A 361 -9.74 -36.66 -8.95
N MET A 362 -8.51 -36.17 -8.76
CA MET A 362 -7.30 -37.01 -8.83
C MET A 362 -7.26 -38.09 -7.75
N SER A 363 -7.81 -37.84 -6.55
CA SER A 363 -7.90 -38.85 -5.48
C SER A 363 -8.89 -39.98 -5.79
N LYS A 364 -9.81 -39.76 -6.73
CA LYS A 364 -10.82 -40.71 -7.21
C LYS A 364 -10.39 -41.50 -8.45
N LEU A 365 -9.29 -41.13 -9.11
CA LEU A 365 -8.70 -41.93 -10.18
C LEU A 365 -8.02 -43.17 -9.61
N GLN A 366 -8.73 -44.30 -9.68
CA GLN A 366 -8.16 -45.63 -9.45
C GLN A 366 -7.49 -46.10 -10.76
N LYS A 367 -6.39 -46.84 -10.65
CA LYS A 367 -5.80 -47.55 -11.79
C LYS A 367 -6.09 -49.02 -11.64
N GLU A 368 -6.71 -49.61 -12.66
CA GLU A 368 -6.75 -51.05 -12.80
C GLU A 368 -5.32 -51.56 -13.01
N VAL A 369 -4.81 -52.31 -12.02
CA VAL A 369 -3.59 -53.09 -12.18
C VAL A 369 -4.04 -54.49 -12.54
N LYS A 370 -3.99 -54.82 -13.84
CA LYS A 370 -4.15 -56.20 -14.27
C LYS A 370 -2.96 -56.99 -13.73
N SER A 371 -3.22 -57.98 -12.87
CA SER A 371 -2.21 -58.96 -12.49
C SER A 371 -1.79 -59.73 -13.74
N GLU A 372 -0.52 -59.60 -14.14
CA GLU A 372 0.06 -60.51 -15.11
C GLU A 372 0.33 -61.84 -14.41
N ASP A 373 -0.30 -62.88 -14.94
CA ASP A 373 -0.30 -64.21 -14.38
C ASP A 373 1.07 -64.88 -14.55
N LYS A 374 1.48 -65.68 -13.56
CA LYS A 374 2.74 -66.44 -13.62
C LYS A 374 2.46 -67.84 -14.15
N LEU A 375 2.75 -68.10 -15.43
CA LEU A 375 3.04 -69.47 -15.91
C LEU A 375 3.88 -69.52 -17.20
N GLN A 376 5.10 -70.04 -17.00
CA GLN A 376 6.10 -70.68 -17.89
C GLN A 376 5.82 -70.89 -19.40
N GLU A 377 6.78 -70.47 -20.24
CA GLU A 377 7.64 -71.26 -21.16
C GLU A 377 8.62 -70.26 -21.83
N ASP A 378 9.95 -70.35 -21.66
CA ASP A 378 10.95 -71.25 -22.28
C ASP A 378 11.60 -70.64 -23.55
N ASP A 379 12.90 -70.91 -23.72
CA ASP A 379 13.81 -70.57 -24.83
C ASP A 379 13.70 -69.21 -25.57
N SER A 380 14.69 -68.33 -25.37
CA SER A 380 15.82 -68.21 -26.32
C SER A 380 16.78 -67.06 -26.01
N GLU A 381 18.07 -67.37 -25.94
CA GLU A 381 19.16 -66.41 -25.76
C GLU A 381 19.51 -65.71 -27.09
N VAL A 382 19.15 -64.43 -27.26
CA VAL A 382 19.69 -63.59 -28.35
C VAL A 382 20.24 -62.27 -27.79
N LYS A 383 21.54 -62.30 -27.47
CA LYS A 383 22.35 -61.08 -27.28
C LYS A 383 22.49 -60.34 -28.61
N LEU A 384 22.18 -59.04 -28.65
CA LEU A 384 22.70 -58.16 -29.69
C LEU A 384 23.10 -56.78 -29.16
N SER A 385 24.42 -56.55 -29.17
CA SER A 385 25.13 -55.28 -29.38
C SER A 385 24.81 -54.05 -28.52
N ILE A 386 25.76 -53.72 -27.63
CA ILE A 386 26.19 -52.33 -27.40
C ILE A 386 27.73 -52.28 -27.36
N GLU A 387 28.36 -51.68 -28.36
CA GLU A 387 29.72 -51.14 -28.26
C GLU A 387 29.63 -49.60 -28.25
N PRO A 388 30.24 -48.90 -27.27
CA PRO A 388 30.44 -47.46 -27.32
C PRO A 388 31.76 -47.10 -28.01
N MET A 389 31.70 -46.16 -28.95
CA MET A 389 32.86 -45.69 -29.71
C MET A 389 33.81 -44.77 -28.92
N LEU A 390 35.10 -44.91 -29.26
CA LEU A 390 36.19 -43.92 -29.24
C LEU A 390 36.42 -43.09 -27.97
N ASN A 391 37.63 -43.26 -27.43
CA ASN A 391 38.44 -42.12 -27.00
C ASN A 391 39.81 -42.21 -27.70
N GLY A 392 40.34 -41.09 -28.19
CA GLY A 392 41.51 -41.08 -29.07
C GLY A 392 42.85 -40.95 -28.34
N THR A 393 43.95 -41.22 -29.06
CA THR A 393 45.28 -40.60 -28.83
C THR A 393 46.05 -40.61 -30.16
N GLU A 394 46.86 -39.58 -30.38
CA GLU A 394 47.61 -39.31 -31.61
C GLU A 394 48.85 -40.22 -31.80
N VAL A 395 49.65 -39.86 -32.82
CA VAL A 395 51.10 -40.16 -33.00
C VAL A 395 51.46 -41.43 -33.79
N ASN A 396 51.66 -41.30 -35.12
CA ASN A 396 53.02 -41.12 -35.68
C ASN A 396 53.09 -40.87 -37.20
N THR A 397 54.19 -40.23 -37.61
CA THR A 397 54.57 -39.89 -39.00
C THR A 397 55.59 -40.88 -39.57
N ALA A 398 55.46 -41.26 -40.86
CA ALA A 398 56.45 -41.87 -41.78
C ALA A 398 55.70 -42.74 -42.83
N VAL A 399 56.00 -42.78 -44.13
CA VAL A 399 57.05 -42.17 -44.98
C VAL A 399 56.38 -41.55 -46.22
#